data_AF-A0A1F1X3M0-F1
#
_entry.id   AF-A0A1F1X3M0-F1
#
_cell.length_a   1.000
_cell.length_b   1.000
_cell.length_c   1.000
_cell.angle_alpha   90.00
_cell.angle_beta   90.00
_cell.angle_gamma   90.00
#
_symmetry.space_group_name_H-M   'P 1'
#
loop_
_entity.id
_entity.type
_entity.pdbx_description
1 polymer ?
#
loop_
_entity_poly.entity_id
_entity_poly.type
_entity_poly.pdbx_seq_one_letter_code
_entity_poly.pdbx_strand_id
1 'polypeptide(L)'
;MPGEAPEQPTVVSARSAADGVQVRWRARGATSVALWHLPDEEIGQAQLADGRHLVAVVRAERAAGEIVHEGVDGSGFYAVTAYDRTWQQSEPSGAVAVRR
;
A
#
# COMPACT_ATOMS: atom_id res chain seq x y z
N MET A 1 -25.28 5.54 7.24
CA MET A 1 -24.74 6.25 6.07
C MET A 1 -23.43 5.57 5.70
N PRO A 2 -23.21 5.14 4.45
CA PRO A 2 -21.87 4.79 4.03
C PRO A 2 -21.01 6.05 4.25
N GLY A 3 -19.87 5.87 4.92
CA GLY A 3 -18.99 6.99 5.23
C GLY A 3 -18.34 7.53 3.96
N GLU A 4 -17.79 8.73 4.05
CA GLU A 4 -16.81 9.18 3.06
C GLU A 4 -15.66 8.18 2.98
N ALA A 5 -15.05 8.03 1.80
CA ALA A 5 -13.94 7.11 1.63
C ALA A 5 -12.80 7.51 2.59
N PRO A 6 -11.97 6.55 3.03
CA PRO A 6 -10.82 6.89 3.87
C PRO A 6 -9.92 7.93 3.20
N GLU A 7 -9.21 8.72 4.02
CA GLU A 7 -8.21 9.65 3.51
C GLU A 7 -7.16 8.92 2.66
N GLN A 8 -6.64 9.61 1.64
CA GLN A 8 -5.54 9.08 0.82
C GLN A 8 -4.37 8.69 1.74
N PRO A 9 -3.93 7.42 1.70
CA PRO A 9 -2.80 6.98 2.49
C PRO A 9 -1.47 7.52 1.93
N THR A 10 -0.41 7.37 2.70
CA THR A 10 0.95 7.78 2.30
C THR A 10 1.93 6.66 2.59
N VAL A 11 2.70 6.25 1.59
CA VAL A 11 3.89 5.41 1.83
C VAL A 11 5.00 6.31 2.36
N VAL A 12 5.44 6.03 3.59
CA VAL A 12 6.50 6.77 4.28
C VAL A 12 7.87 6.34 3.77
N SER A 13 8.04 5.04 3.52
CA SER A 13 9.30 4.50 3.00
C SER A 13 9.11 3.08 2.45
N ALA A 14 9.82 2.76 1.38
CA ALA A 14 10.10 1.41 0.93
C ALA A 14 11.62 1.21 0.95
N ARG A 15 12.14 0.29 1.76
CA ARG A 15 13.58 0.05 1.94
C ARG A 15 13.92 -1.42 1.77
N SER A 16 14.98 -1.71 1.04
CA SER A 16 15.54 -3.06 1.00
C SER A 16 15.97 -3.49 2.40
N ALA A 17 15.58 -4.71 2.79
CA ALA A 17 15.94 -5.38 4.02
C ALA A 17 16.62 -6.72 3.67
N ALA A 18 17.19 -7.40 4.67
CA ALA A 18 17.91 -8.66 4.45
C ALA A 18 17.05 -9.73 3.76
N ASP A 19 15.75 -9.76 4.08
CA ASP A 19 14.81 -10.79 3.63
C ASP A 19 13.80 -10.30 2.58
N GLY A 20 13.94 -9.06 2.09
CA GLY A 20 13.02 -8.48 1.10
C GLY A 20 12.94 -6.95 1.15
N VAL A 21 11.73 -6.40 1.15
CA VAL A 21 11.52 -4.94 1.23
C VAL A 21 10.62 -4.59 2.40
N GLN A 22 11.13 -3.77 3.32
CA GLN A 22 10.34 -3.17 4.39
C GLN A 22 9.58 -1.95 3.86
N VAL A 23 8.26 -1.98 3.98
CA VAL A 23 7.39 -0.88 3.58
C VAL A 23 6.68 -0.34 4.80
N ARG A 24 6.66 0.98 4.93
CA ARG A 24 6.01 1.71 6.03
C ARG A 24 5.03 2.70 5.46
N TRP A 25 3.85 2.80 6.03
CA TRP A 25 2.79 3.69 5.54
C TRP A 25 2.01 4.34 6.67
N ARG A 26 1.21 5.33 6.29
CA ARG A 26 0.18 5.98 7.11
C ARG A 26 -1.15 5.93 6.37
N ALA A 27 -2.21 5.55 7.08
CA ALA A 27 -3.56 5.47 6.54
C ALA A 27 -4.54 5.85 7.66
N ARG A 28 -5.11 7.05 7.59
CA ARG A 28 -6.06 7.57 8.59
C ARG A 28 -7.48 7.24 8.18
N GLY A 29 -8.34 6.94 9.16
CA GLY A 29 -9.73 6.55 8.89
C GLY A 29 -9.90 5.19 8.20
N ALA A 30 -8.80 4.48 7.93
CA ALA A 30 -8.83 3.16 7.31
C ALA A 30 -9.21 2.08 8.34
N THR A 31 -9.95 1.07 7.90
CA THR A 31 -10.19 -0.19 8.62
C THR A 31 -9.28 -1.31 8.09
N SER A 32 -9.01 -1.28 6.79
CA SER A 32 -8.07 -2.18 6.12
C SER A 32 -7.22 -1.38 5.13
N VAL A 33 -6.05 -1.92 4.79
CA VAL A 33 -5.11 -1.30 3.86
C VAL A 33 -4.61 -2.38 2.91
N ALA A 34 -4.58 -2.10 1.60
CA ALA A 34 -3.93 -2.96 0.63
C ALA A 34 -2.58 -2.36 0.22
N LEU A 35 -1.56 -3.20 0.20
CA LEU A 35 -0.21 -2.86 -0.24
C LEU A 35 0.02 -3.42 -1.63
N TRP A 36 0.53 -2.57 -2.52
CA TRP A 36 0.74 -2.89 -3.93
C TRP A 36 2.23 -2.77 -4.28
N HIS A 37 2.76 -3.74 -5.02
CA HIS A 37 4.10 -3.73 -5.59
C HIS A 37 4.01 -3.58 -7.10
N LEU A 38 4.44 -2.43 -7.58
CA LEU A 38 4.23 -1.96 -8.94
C LEU A 38 5.55 -1.91 -9.73
N PRO A 39 5.51 -2.19 -11.03
CA PRO A 39 6.69 -2.08 -11.90
C PRO A 39 7.06 -0.62 -12.19
N ASP A 40 6.07 0.28 -12.20
CA ASP A 40 6.20 1.68 -12.62
C ASP A 40 5.71 2.64 -11.52
N GLU A 41 6.13 3.91 -11.61
CA GLU A 41 5.72 4.98 -10.69
C GLU A 41 4.26 5.40 -10.91
N GLU A 42 3.79 5.36 -12.16
CA GLU A 42 2.45 5.78 -12.51
C GLU A 42 1.44 4.67 -12.15
N ILE A 43 0.54 4.98 -11.22
CA ILE A 43 -0.45 4.03 -10.72
C ILE A 43 -1.69 4.07 -11.63
N GLY A 44 -1.78 3.11 -12.53
CA GLY A 44 -2.96 2.92 -13.36
C GLY A 44 -4.05 2.11 -12.65
N GLN A 45 -5.32 2.43 -12.91
CA GLN A 45 -6.47 1.64 -12.40
C GLN A 45 -6.36 0.15 -12.75
N ALA A 46 -5.79 -0.19 -13.92
CA ALA A 46 -5.58 -1.57 -14.33
C ALA A 46 -4.64 -2.35 -13.39
N GLN A 47 -3.61 -1.69 -12.83
CA GLN A 47 -2.65 -2.34 -11.93
C GLN A 47 -3.26 -2.64 -10.56
N LEU A 48 -4.28 -1.88 -10.14
CA LEU A 48 -5.00 -2.06 -8.88
C LEU A 48 -6.23 -2.98 -9.02
N ALA A 49 -6.67 -3.27 -10.25
CA ALA A 49 -7.94 -3.96 -10.51
C ALA A 49 -7.85 -5.49 -10.44
N ASP A 50 -6.71 -6.08 -10.80
CA ASP A 50 -6.61 -7.53 -11.02
C ASP A 50 -5.78 -8.29 -9.98
N GLY A 51 -5.34 -7.62 -8.92
CA GLY A 51 -4.66 -8.24 -7.79
C GLY A 51 -3.27 -8.80 -8.09
N ARG A 52 -2.76 -8.72 -9.33
CA ARG A 52 -1.44 -9.26 -9.69
C ARG A 52 -0.29 -8.57 -8.95
N HIS A 53 -0.50 -7.30 -8.61
CA HIS A 53 0.43 -6.46 -7.90
C HIS A 53 0.12 -6.39 -6.39
N LEU A 54 -0.89 -7.13 -5.91
CA LEU A 54 -1.29 -7.09 -4.51
C LEU A 54 -0.31 -7.91 -3.67
N VAL A 55 0.36 -7.25 -2.73
CA VAL A 55 1.28 -7.88 -1.78
C VAL A 55 0.53 -8.43 -0.59
N ALA A 56 -0.30 -7.58 0.02
CA ALA A 56 -1.01 -7.92 1.24
C ALA A 56 -2.22 -7.01 1.44
N VAL A 57 -3.23 -7.52 2.15
CA VAL A 57 -4.29 -6.72 2.76
C VAL A 57 -4.18 -6.88 4.27
N VAL A 58 -3.99 -5.77 4.97
CA VAL A 58 -3.74 -5.74 6.41
C VAL A 58 -4.81 -4.92 7.12
N ARG A 59 -5.16 -5.31 8.35
CA ARG A 59 -6.07 -4.52 9.19
C ARG A 59 -5.35 -3.25 9.66
N ALA A 60 -6.01 -2.11 9.50
CA ALA A 60 -5.52 -0.83 10.00
C ALA A 60 -5.92 -0.66 11.47
N GLU A 61 -5.28 -1.39 12.38
CA GLU A 61 -5.49 -1.22 13.82
C GLU A 61 -5.00 0.13 14.34
N ARG A 62 -4.05 0.73 13.61
CA ARG A 62 -3.47 2.05 13.88
C ARG A 62 -3.37 2.84 12.58
N ALA A 63 -3.22 4.16 12.71
CA ALA A 63 -3.07 5.07 11.57
C ALA A 63 -1.73 4.91 10.81
N ALA A 64 -0.85 4.01 11.26
CA ALA A 64 0.41 3.69 10.62
C ALA A 64 0.69 2.19 10.74
N GLY A 65 1.37 1.63 9.75
CA GLY A 65 1.73 0.22 9.71
C GLY A 65 3.04 -0.02 8.97
N GLU A 66 3.56 -1.22 9.13
CA GLU A 66 4.73 -1.71 8.40
C GLU A 66 4.60 -3.20 8.11
N ILE A 67 5.21 -3.63 7.00
CA ILE A 67 5.34 -5.04 6.61
C ILE A 67 6.65 -5.23 5.88
N VAL A 68 7.15 -6.47 5.88
CA VAL A 68 8.22 -6.91 5.00
C VAL A 68 7.59 -7.72 3.86
N HIS A 69 7.77 -7.26 2.63
CA HIS A 69 7.49 -8.07 1.45
C HIS A 69 8.69 -8.98 1.24
N GLU A 70 8.57 -10.26 1.59
CA GLU A 70 9.67 -11.21 1.54
C GLU A 70 9.93 -11.73 0.12
N GLY A 71 11.17 -12.10 -0.18
CA GLY A 71 11.53 -12.80 -1.43
C GLY A 71 11.56 -11.95 -2.71
N VAL A 72 11.39 -10.62 -2.58
CA VAL A 72 11.54 -9.67 -3.70
C VAL A 72 12.96 -9.12 -3.81
N ASP A 73 13.36 -8.80 -5.04
CA ASP A 73 14.71 -8.37 -5.43
C ASP A 73 15.06 -6.92 -5.05
N GLY A 74 14.21 -6.25 -4.25
CA GLY A 74 14.44 -4.88 -3.82
C GLY A 74 14.25 -3.84 -4.93
N SER A 75 13.54 -4.16 -6.00
CA SER A 75 13.22 -3.25 -7.11
C SER A 75 11.75 -2.84 -7.14
N GLY A 76 11.40 -1.90 -8.02
CA GLY A 76 10.03 -1.44 -8.25
C GLY A 76 9.55 -0.37 -7.26
N PHE A 77 8.24 -0.21 -7.22
CA PHE A 77 7.56 0.83 -6.47
C PHE A 77 6.50 0.24 -5.55
N TYR A 78 6.25 0.92 -4.44
CA TYR A 78 5.19 0.55 -3.51
C TYR A 78 4.14 1.65 -3.42
N ALA A 79 2.88 1.22 -3.46
CA ALA A 79 1.73 2.07 -3.25
C ALA A 79 0.76 1.42 -2.27
N VAL A 80 -0.09 2.24 -1.68
CA VAL A 80 -1.04 1.81 -0.66
C VAL A 80 -2.43 2.35 -1.00
N THR A 81 -3.47 1.54 -0.80
CA THR A 81 -4.86 1.98 -0.82
C THR A 81 -5.52 1.68 0.52
N ALA A 82 -6.36 2.59 1.00
CA ALA A 82 -7.09 2.44 2.25
C ALA A 82 -8.55 2.03 1.98
N TYR A 83 -9.10 1.21 2.87
CA TYR A 83 -10.48 0.74 2.81
C TYR A 83 -11.18 0.95 4.13
N ASP A 84 -12.44 1.38 4.08
CA ASP A 84 -13.30 1.43 5.26
C ASP A 84 -13.94 0.06 5.56
N ARG A 85 -14.82 0.02 6.57
CA ARG A 85 -15.54 -1.21 6.96
C ARG A 85 -16.54 -1.71 5.91
N THR A 86 -16.92 -0.86 4.94
CA THR A 86 -17.82 -1.17 3.83
C THR A 86 -17.09 -1.46 2.52
N TRP A 87 -15.76 -1.58 2.57
CA TRP A 87 -14.89 -1.77 1.41
C TRP A 87 -14.88 -0.61 0.42
N GLN A 88 -15.20 0.59 0.87
CA GLN A 88 -15.01 1.80 0.07
C GLN A 88 -13.52 2.14 0.03
N GLN A 89 -12.97 2.19 -1.18
CA GLN A 89 -11.55 2.43 -1.43
C GLN A 89 -11.24 3.94 -1.48
N SER A 90 -10.09 4.33 -0.93
CA SER A 90 -9.50 5.66 -1.12
C SER A 90 -8.82 5.80 -2.50
N GLU A 91 -8.43 7.02 -2.86
CA GLU A 91 -7.37 7.19 -3.87
C GLU A 91 -6.08 6.47 -3.41
N PRO A 92 -5.27 5.92 -4.33
CA PRO A 92 -3.98 5.33 -3.97
C PRO A 92 -3.01 6.40 -3.48
N SER A 93 -2.06 6.01 -2.64
CA SER A 93 -0.91 6.85 -2.31
C SER A 93 -0.08 7.13 -3.58
N GLY A 94 0.77 8.16 -3.54
CA GLY A 94 1.89 8.22 -4.49
C GLY A 94 2.77 6.97 -4.39
N ALA A 95 3.31 6.51 -5.52
CA ALA A 95 4.21 5.37 -5.57
C ALA A 95 5.58 5.76 -5.01
N VAL A 96 6.19 4.89 -4.20
CA VAL A 96 7.51 5.11 -3.60
C VAL A 96 8.46 4.03 -4.06
N ALA A 97 9.52 4.43 -4.75
CA ALA A 97 10.59 3.53 -5.19
C ALA A 97 11.29 2.88 -3.99
N VAL A 98 11.68 1.62 -4.16
CA VAL A 98 12.54 0.93 -3.19
C VAL A 98 13.91 1.59 -3.12
N ARG A 99 14.39 1.82 -1.90
CA ARG A 99 15.71 2.40 -1.63
C ARG A 99 16.58 1.39 -0.89
N ARG A 100 17.88 1.36 -1.21
CA ARG A 100 18.87 0.66 -0.37
C ARG A 100 19.23 1.47 0.88
#